data_AF-X1TPD8-F1
#
_entry.id   AF-X1TPD8-F1
#
_cell.length_a   1.000
_cell.length_b   1.000
_cell.length_c   1.000
_cell.angle_alpha   90.00
_cell.angle_beta   90.00
_cell.angle_gamma   90.00
#
_symmetry.space_group_name_H-M   'P 1'
#
loop_
_entity.id
_entity.type
_entity.pdbx_description
1 polymer ?
#
loop_
_entity_poly.entity_id
_entity_poly.type
_entity_poly.pdbx_seq_one_letter_code
_entity_poly.pdbx_strand_id
1 'polypeptide(L)'
;MVIPNLFPIPFIMENSVQANNMQGTPSLFKDEFNCTTLDIDFSMEEDVNMTYEMFGLDLPTNSEIDAVAVEPLYTPVPIRSKYLQLKGDSIDAYLNSSENDDFAYHYDQINAILLSSDNTFIVADKIRNYLQYNFMRITDPDQYNPAPDGKDQVEWFLEEGIGYWSDFTSAFCVFARAFGIASRF
;
A
#
# COMPACT_ATOMS: atom_id res chain seq x y z
N MET A 1 10.65 8.60 -23.14
CA MET A 1 11.10 7.80 -22.00
C MET A 1 9.89 7.06 -21.47
N VAL A 2 9.80 5.76 -21.74
CA VAL A 2 8.66 4.92 -21.35
C VAL A 2 9.01 4.31 -20.00
N ILE A 3 8.19 4.58 -18.98
CA ILE A 3 8.29 3.87 -17.71
C ILE A 3 7.70 2.47 -17.98
N PRO A 4 8.46 1.38 -17.80
CA PRO A 4 7.88 0.05 -17.90
C PRO A 4 6.77 -0.04 -16.85
N ASN A 5 5.57 -0.43 -17.26
CA ASN A 5 4.50 -0.77 -16.34
C ASN A 5 4.91 -2.08 -15.65
N LEU A 6 5.64 -1.97 -14.55
CA LEU A 6 6.00 -3.10 -13.71
C LEU A 6 4.78 -3.42 -12.85
N PHE A 7 4.39 -4.69 -12.95
CA PHE A 7 3.26 -5.38 -12.32
C PHE A 7 1.97 -5.43 -13.16
N PRO A 8 1.43 -6.65 -13.37
CA PRO A 8 0.13 -6.79 -14.00
C PRO A 8 -0.88 -6.09 -13.09
N ILE A 9 -1.61 -5.14 -13.66
CA ILE A 9 -2.81 -4.63 -13.02
C ILE A 9 -3.76 -5.83 -12.99
N PRO A 10 -4.10 -6.35 -11.80
CA PRO A 10 -4.91 -7.55 -11.70
C PRO A 10 -6.24 -7.27 -12.40
N PHE A 11 -6.59 -8.13 -13.37
CA PHE A 11 -7.88 -8.06 -14.05
C PHE A 11 -8.66 -9.33 -13.74
N ILE A 12 -9.98 -9.17 -13.63
CA ILE A 12 -10.89 -10.30 -13.46
C ILE A 12 -10.77 -11.18 -14.70
N MET A 13 -10.56 -12.47 -14.51
CA MET A 13 -10.52 -13.43 -15.62
C MET A 13 -11.89 -13.52 -16.29
N GLU A 14 -11.90 -13.57 -17.62
CA GLU A 14 -13.15 -13.75 -18.36
C GLU A 14 -13.79 -15.08 -17.94
N ASN A 15 -15.10 -15.04 -17.69
CA ASN A 15 -15.90 -16.18 -17.23
C ASN A 15 -15.54 -16.72 -15.83
N SER A 16 -14.80 -15.98 -15.00
CA SER A 16 -14.50 -16.41 -13.62
C SER A 16 -15.52 -15.98 -12.57
N VAL A 17 -16.38 -15.03 -12.92
CA VAL A 17 -17.40 -14.47 -12.02
C VAL A 17 -18.47 -15.52 -11.74
N GLN A 18 -18.70 -15.78 -10.46
CA GLN A 18 -19.76 -16.66 -9.97
C GLN A 18 -20.52 -15.95 -8.85
N ALA A 19 -21.84 -15.87 -9.00
CA ALA A 19 -22.75 -15.40 -7.98
C ALA A 19 -24.09 -16.11 -8.12
N ASN A 20 -24.81 -16.30 -7.02
CA ASN A 20 -26.18 -16.80 -7.08
C ASN A 20 -27.07 -15.78 -7.79
N ASN A 21 -28.16 -16.25 -8.41
CA ASN A 21 -29.17 -15.42 -9.08
C ASN A 21 -28.66 -14.57 -10.25
N MET A 22 -27.41 -14.73 -10.69
CA MET A 22 -26.84 -14.02 -11.83
C MET A 22 -27.56 -14.38 -13.14
N GLN A 23 -27.88 -13.37 -13.94
CA GLN A 23 -28.57 -13.50 -15.21
C GLN A 23 -27.63 -13.23 -16.39
N GLY A 24 -27.71 -14.08 -17.41
CA GLY A 24 -26.89 -13.94 -18.61
C GLY A 24 -25.41 -14.25 -18.36
N THR A 25 -24.56 -13.75 -19.27
CA THR A 25 -23.10 -13.84 -19.16
C THR A 25 -22.59 -12.45 -18.81
N PRO A 26 -21.83 -12.29 -17.70
CA PRO A 26 -21.25 -11.01 -17.33
C PRO A 26 -20.44 -10.41 -18.47
N SER A 27 -20.64 -9.11 -18.72
CA SER A 27 -19.85 -8.38 -19.69
C SER A 27 -18.65 -7.77 -19.00
N LEU A 28 -17.45 -8.17 -19.42
CA LEU A 28 -16.20 -7.68 -18.88
C LEU A 28 -15.58 -6.68 -19.85
N PHE A 29 -15.42 -5.43 -19.40
CA PHE A 29 -14.76 -4.38 -20.17
C PHE A 29 -13.37 -4.13 -19.60
N LYS A 30 -12.36 -4.12 -20.49
CA LYS A 30 -10.96 -3.81 -20.15
C LYS A 30 -10.54 -2.58 -20.95
N ASP A 31 -9.91 -1.62 -20.29
CA ASP A 31 -9.27 -0.49 -20.98
C ASP A 31 -7.78 -0.75 -21.26
N GLU A 32 -7.13 0.18 -21.96
CA GLU A 32 -5.71 0.12 -22.30
C GLU A 32 -4.78 0.19 -21.06
N PHE A 33 -5.34 0.48 -19.89
CA PHE A 33 -4.67 0.52 -18.60
C PHE A 33 -5.03 -0.69 -17.72
N ASN A 34 -5.64 -1.74 -18.27
CA ASN A 34 -6.09 -2.94 -17.54
C ASN A 34 -7.08 -2.63 -16.39
N CYS A 35 -7.71 -1.45 -16.37
CA CYS A 35 -8.86 -1.23 -15.51
C CYS A 35 -10.00 -2.11 -16.01
N THR A 36 -10.62 -2.84 -15.09
CA THR A 36 -11.69 -3.78 -15.41
C THR A 36 -13.01 -3.25 -14.90
N THR A 37 -13.98 -3.05 -15.78
CA THR A 37 -15.38 -2.78 -15.42
C THR A 37 -16.20 -4.03 -15.69
N LEU A 38 -17.03 -4.40 -14.73
CA LEU A 38 -17.84 -5.60 -14.75
C LEU A 38 -19.32 -5.20 -14.78
N ASP A 39 -20.03 -5.65 -15.80
CA ASP A 39 -21.47 -5.44 -15.97
C ASP A 39 -22.19 -6.78 -15.77
N ILE A 40 -23.08 -6.83 -14.78
CA ILE A 40 -23.77 -8.03 -14.30
C ILE A 40 -25.22 -7.69 -14.00
N ASP A 41 -26.12 -8.57 -14.45
CA ASP A 41 -27.52 -8.56 -14.10
C ASP A 41 -27.84 -9.65 -13.07
N PHE A 42 -28.77 -9.36 -12.16
CA PHE A 42 -29.31 -10.33 -11.21
C PHE A 42 -30.81 -10.51 -11.42
N SER A 43 -31.28 -11.75 -11.29
CA SER A 43 -32.69 -12.12 -11.45
C SER A 43 -33.54 -11.88 -10.20
N MET A 44 -32.92 -11.56 -9.07
CA MET A 44 -33.57 -11.36 -7.77
C MET A 44 -32.85 -10.25 -6.99
N GLU A 45 -33.57 -9.59 -6.08
CA GLU A 45 -33.06 -8.50 -5.23
C GLU A 45 -32.41 -9.00 -3.92
N GLU A 46 -32.16 -10.31 -3.80
CA GLU A 46 -31.53 -10.89 -2.60
C GLU A 46 -30.02 -10.65 -2.59
N ASP A 47 -29.47 -10.47 -1.38
CA ASP A 47 -28.01 -10.40 -1.20
C ASP A 47 -27.36 -11.72 -1.63
N VAL A 48 -26.30 -11.62 -2.45
CA VAL A 48 -25.54 -12.78 -2.91
C VAL A 48 -24.04 -12.58 -2.70
N ASN A 49 -23.36 -13.66 -2.34
CA ASN A 49 -21.91 -13.69 -2.39
C ASN A 49 -21.45 -13.83 -3.85
N MET A 50 -20.45 -13.04 -4.23
CA MET A 50 -19.80 -13.11 -5.54
C MET A 50 -18.34 -13.54 -5.36
N THR A 51 -17.91 -14.52 -6.15
CA THR A 51 -16.52 -14.94 -6.27
C THR A 51 -16.04 -14.73 -7.71
N TYR A 52 -14.76 -14.40 -7.88
CA TYR A 52 -14.14 -14.27 -9.19
C TYR A 52 -12.65 -14.60 -9.09
N GLU A 53 -12.09 -15.13 -10.17
CA GLU A 53 -10.65 -15.33 -10.31
C GLU A 53 -10.03 -14.10 -10.96
N MET A 54 -8.88 -13.66 -10.46
CA MET A 54 -8.08 -12.61 -11.10
C MET A 54 -6.88 -13.24 -11.80
N PHE A 55 -6.54 -12.74 -12.99
CA PHE A 55 -5.28 -13.07 -13.62
C PHE A 55 -4.19 -12.26 -12.92
N GLY A 56 -3.36 -12.95 -12.14
CA GLY A 56 -2.07 -12.46 -11.68
C GLY A 56 -1.02 -13.43 -12.17
N LEU A 57 0.13 -12.93 -12.63
CA LEU A 57 1.34 -13.74 -12.54
C LEU A 57 1.52 -14.10 -11.07
N ASP A 58 2.04 -15.31 -10.78
CA ASP A 58 2.51 -15.61 -9.43
C ASP A 58 3.40 -14.45 -8.99
N LEU A 59 2.97 -13.75 -7.93
CA LEU A 59 3.78 -12.68 -7.39
C LEU A 59 5.08 -13.32 -6.92
N PRO A 60 6.24 -12.70 -7.21
CA PRO A 60 7.50 -13.21 -6.73
C PRO A 60 7.40 -13.38 -5.21
N THR A 61 7.77 -14.56 -4.72
CA THR A 61 7.81 -14.84 -3.29
C THR A 61 8.75 -13.87 -2.60
N ASN A 62 8.56 -13.66 -1.30
CA ASN A 62 9.48 -12.84 -0.50
C ASN A 62 10.95 -13.25 -0.70
N SER A 63 11.24 -14.55 -0.79
CA SER A 63 12.59 -15.06 -1.06
C SER A 63 13.11 -14.72 -2.45
N GLU A 64 12.25 -14.72 -3.48
CA GLU A 64 12.63 -14.33 -4.83
C GLU A 64 12.89 -12.82 -4.95
N ILE A 65 12.10 -11.99 -4.27
CA ILE A 65 12.32 -10.53 -4.22
C ILE A 65 13.60 -10.22 -3.47
N ASP A 66 13.81 -10.83 -2.29
CA ASP A 66 15.00 -10.66 -1.47
C ASP A 66 16.29 -10.99 -2.24
N ALA A 67 16.27 -12.10 -3.00
CA ALA A 67 17.41 -12.56 -3.79
C ALA A 67 17.85 -11.58 -4.90
N VAL A 68 16.97 -10.69 -5.36
CA VAL A 68 17.25 -9.72 -6.43
C VAL A 68 17.20 -8.26 -5.95
N ALA A 69 16.82 -8.03 -4.70
CA ALA A 69 16.72 -6.70 -4.14
C ALA A 69 18.10 -6.05 -4.00
N VAL A 70 18.19 -4.80 -4.43
CA VAL A 70 19.39 -3.98 -4.33
C VAL A 70 19.17 -2.82 -3.36
N GLU A 71 20.23 -2.08 -3.04
CA GLU A 71 20.13 -0.89 -2.19
C GLU A 71 19.27 0.22 -2.84
N PRO A 72 18.59 1.07 -2.05
CA PRO A 72 17.72 2.11 -2.59
C PRO A 72 18.45 3.14 -3.47
N LEU A 73 19.77 3.31 -3.28
CA LEU A 73 20.62 4.21 -4.06
C LEU A 73 20.61 3.89 -5.57
N TYR A 74 20.36 2.63 -5.95
CA TYR A 74 20.29 2.22 -7.35
C TYR A 74 18.99 2.65 -8.05
N THR A 75 18.00 3.17 -7.32
CA THR A 75 16.77 3.70 -7.92
C THR A 75 17.06 4.91 -8.81
N PRO A 76 16.58 4.95 -10.07
CA PRO A 76 16.79 6.08 -10.97
C PRO A 76 16.36 7.42 -10.38
N VAL A 77 17.17 8.47 -10.58
CA VAL A 77 16.92 9.83 -10.06
C VAL A 77 15.50 10.32 -10.33
N PRO A 78 14.92 10.20 -11.55
CA PRO A 78 13.56 10.70 -11.81
C PRO A 78 12.48 10.00 -10.97
N ILE A 79 12.70 8.74 -10.60
CA ILE A 79 11.79 7.97 -9.74
C ILE A 79 11.95 8.45 -8.29
N ARG A 80 13.20 8.56 -7.81
CA ARG A 80 13.47 9.08 -6.46
C ARG A 80 12.88 10.48 -6.24
N SER A 81 13.08 11.39 -7.19
CA SER A 81 12.58 12.76 -7.10
C SER A 81 11.06 12.86 -7.00
N LYS A 82 10.31 11.83 -7.44
CA LYS A 82 8.84 11.79 -7.37
C LYS A 82 8.34 11.00 -6.17
N TYR A 83 8.99 9.87 -5.87
CA TYR A 83 8.46 8.86 -4.95
C TYR A 83 9.20 8.81 -3.61
N LEU A 84 10.09 9.77 -3.33
CA LEU A 84 10.66 10.02 -1.99
C LEU A 84 10.13 11.31 -1.35
N GLN A 85 9.17 11.98 -1.99
CA GLN A 85 8.65 13.26 -1.48
C GLN A 85 7.85 13.05 -0.18
N LEU A 86 8.13 13.91 0.80
CA LEU A 86 7.42 14.04 2.08
C LEU A 86 7.00 15.51 2.26
N LYS A 87 6.01 15.76 3.14
CA LYS A 87 5.61 17.13 3.52
C LYS A 87 6.85 17.88 4.07
N GLY A 88 7.09 19.10 3.60
CA GLY A 88 8.28 19.88 3.99
C GLY A 88 9.53 19.67 3.11
N ASP A 89 9.39 19.00 1.96
CA ASP A 89 10.41 18.81 0.91
C ASP A 89 11.66 17.98 1.30
N SER A 90 11.79 17.54 2.55
CA SER A 90 12.87 16.65 3.01
C SER A 90 12.44 15.79 4.19
N ILE A 91 13.14 14.68 4.40
CA ILE A 91 12.94 13.79 5.56
C ILE A 91 13.23 14.54 6.86
N ASP A 92 14.32 15.33 6.90
CA ASP A 92 14.69 16.12 8.07
C ASP A 92 13.60 17.14 8.42
N ALA A 93 12.99 17.79 7.44
CA ALA A 93 11.88 18.72 7.68
C ALA A 93 10.64 18.00 8.22
N TYR A 94 10.39 16.77 7.76
CA TYR A 94 9.26 15.97 8.22
C TYR A 94 9.47 15.42 9.64
N LEU A 95 10.68 14.95 9.97
CA LEU A 95 11.05 14.42 11.29
C LEU A 95 11.17 15.51 12.37
N ASN A 96 11.66 16.70 12.01
CA ASN A 96 11.85 17.79 12.98
C ASN A 96 10.63 18.75 13.06
N SER A 97 9.53 18.40 12.41
CA SER A 97 8.27 19.13 12.53
C SER A 97 7.66 18.84 13.89
N SER A 98 7.33 19.88 14.66
CA SER A 98 6.60 19.75 15.93
C SER A 98 5.16 19.24 15.75
N GLU A 99 4.71 19.05 14.50
CA GLU A 99 3.42 18.45 14.17
C GLU A 99 3.52 16.94 13.93
N ASN A 100 4.72 16.35 13.98
CA ASN A 100 4.99 14.96 13.58
C ASN A 100 5.83 14.19 14.65
N ASP A 101 5.53 14.40 15.92
CA ASP A 101 6.31 13.84 17.04
C ASP A 101 6.14 12.32 17.13
N ASP A 102 4.93 11.79 16.87
CA ASP A 102 4.68 10.34 16.88
C ASP A 102 5.37 9.66 15.70
N PHE A 103 5.34 10.29 14.51
CA PHE A 103 6.13 9.81 13.37
C PHE A 103 7.62 9.74 13.69
N ALA A 104 8.19 10.77 14.31
CA ALA A 104 9.60 10.78 14.69
C ALA A 104 9.93 9.67 15.69
N TYR A 105 9.08 9.46 16.70
CA TYR A 105 9.23 8.36 17.66
C TYR A 105 9.25 7.00 16.96
N HIS A 106 8.27 6.72 16.10
CA HIS A 106 8.17 5.44 15.40
C HIS A 106 9.27 5.25 14.35
N TYR A 107 9.73 6.33 13.71
CA TYR A 107 10.90 6.31 12.83
C TYR A 107 12.14 5.82 13.58
N ASP A 108 12.40 6.34 14.78
CA ASP A 108 13.54 5.92 15.61
C ASP A 108 13.43 4.45 16.05
N GLN A 109 12.21 3.98 16.38
CA GLN A 109 11.99 2.57 16.73
C GLN A 109 12.27 1.64 15.55
N ILE A 110 11.85 2.02 14.34
CA ILE A 110 12.14 1.25 13.12
C ILE A 110 13.64 1.31 12.82
N ASN A 111 14.25 2.48 12.89
CA ASN A 111 15.68 2.65 12.63
C ASN A 111 16.54 1.78 13.56
N ALA A 112 16.13 1.62 14.83
CA ALA A 112 16.83 0.78 15.81
C ALA A 112 16.84 -0.73 15.46
N ILE A 113 15.92 -1.20 14.61
CA ILE A 113 15.86 -2.61 14.17
C ILE A 113 16.47 -2.84 12.77
N LEU A 114 16.81 -1.77 12.05
CA LEU A 114 17.49 -1.87 10.76
C LEU A 114 18.98 -2.17 10.93
N LEU A 115 19.53 -2.96 10.00
CA LEU A 115 20.95 -3.23 9.91
C LEU A 115 21.50 -2.59 8.65
N SER A 116 22.76 -2.16 8.68
CA SER A 116 23.42 -1.59 7.49
C SER A 116 23.57 -2.59 6.32
N SER A 117 23.41 -3.89 6.59
CA SER A 117 23.41 -4.96 5.59
C SER A 117 22.04 -5.26 4.98
N ASP A 118 20.96 -4.64 5.49
CA ASP A 118 19.61 -4.89 4.98
C ASP A 118 19.45 -4.29 3.57
N ASN A 119 18.98 -5.11 2.63
CA ASN A 119 18.58 -4.61 1.32
C ASN A 119 17.19 -3.94 1.39
N THR A 120 16.76 -3.32 0.28
CA THR A 120 15.47 -2.63 0.18
C THR A 120 14.28 -3.50 0.60
N PHE A 121 14.30 -4.79 0.24
CA PHE A 121 13.22 -5.71 0.60
C PHE A 121 13.16 -5.95 2.11
N ILE A 122 14.30 -6.24 2.74
CA ILE A 122 14.38 -6.47 4.19
C ILE A 122 13.95 -5.23 4.99
N VAL A 123 14.37 -4.04 4.56
CA VAL A 123 13.93 -2.78 5.20
C VAL A 123 12.41 -2.62 5.08
N ALA A 124 11.84 -2.83 3.89
CA ALA A 124 10.38 -2.78 3.68
C ALA A 124 9.64 -3.84 4.53
N ASP A 125 10.15 -5.07 4.60
CA ASP A 125 9.56 -6.14 5.40
C ASP A 125 9.55 -5.79 6.90
N LYS A 126 10.65 -5.21 7.41
CA LYS A 126 10.74 -4.73 8.80
C LYS A 126 9.74 -3.61 9.10
N ILE A 127 9.56 -2.64 8.18
CA ILE A 127 8.54 -1.59 8.32
C ILE A 127 7.13 -2.22 8.38
N ARG A 128 6.82 -3.12 7.44
CA ARG A 128 5.51 -3.81 7.40
C ARG A 128 5.24 -4.55 8.71
N ASN A 129 6.22 -5.32 9.17
CA ASN A 129 6.10 -6.10 10.40
C ASN A 129 5.95 -5.18 11.62
N TYR A 130 6.72 -4.09 11.69
CA TYR A 130 6.60 -3.10 12.77
C TYR A 130 5.17 -2.53 12.84
N LEU A 131 4.60 -2.12 11.71
CA LEU A 131 3.23 -1.61 11.67
C LEU A 131 2.21 -2.68 12.09
N GLN A 132 2.35 -3.91 11.61
CA GLN A 132 1.44 -5.00 11.97
C GLN A 132 1.49 -5.39 13.45
N TYR A 133 2.64 -5.27 14.10
CA TYR A 133 2.79 -5.67 15.51
C TYR A 133 2.42 -4.57 16.50
N ASN A 134 2.54 -3.29 16.12
CA ASN A 134 2.36 -2.17 17.06
C ASN A 134 1.01 -1.45 16.92
N PHE A 135 0.29 -1.66 15.82
CA PHE A 135 -0.96 -0.94 15.55
C PHE A 135 -2.13 -1.91 15.36
N MET A 136 -3.32 -1.46 15.78
CA MET A 136 -4.55 -2.24 15.66
C MET A 136 -5.25 -1.96 14.34
N ARG A 137 -5.63 -3.01 13.61
CA ARG A 137 -6.47 -2.87 12.42
C ARG A 137 -7.95 -2.87 12.80
N ILE A 138 -8.68 -1.86 12.35
CA ILE A 138 -10.13 -1.76 12.52
C ILE A 138 -10.84 -2.75 11.60
N THR A 139 -11.86 -3.40 12.15
CA THR A 139 -12.83 -4.21 11.39
C THR A 139 -14.27 -3.69 11.52
N ASP A 140 -14.53 -2.84 12.51
CA ASP A 140 -15.83 -2.21 12.76
C ASP A 140 -15.74 -0.70 12.46
N PRO A 141 -16.49 -0.18 11.48
CA PRO A 141 -16.38 1.21 11.08
C PRO A 141 -16.65 2.25 12.16
N ASP A 142 -17.43 1.90 13.18
CA ASP A 142 -17.76 2.81 14.27
C ASP A 142 -16.54 3.09 15.19
N GLN A 143 -15.47 2.30 15.06
CA GLN A 143 -14.20 2.52 15.77
C GLN A 143 -13.28 3.52 15.09
N TYR A 144 -13.59 3.96 13.86
CA TYR A 144 -12.71 4.83 13.11
C TYR A 144 -12.85 6.30 13.49
N ASN A 145 -11.71 6.90 13.84
CA ASN A 145 -11.59 8.31 14.17
C ASN A 145 -10.72 8.99 13.09
N PRO A 146 -11.29 9.66 12.08
CA PRO A 146 -10.53 10.28 11.01
C PRO A 146 -9.67 11.44 11.53
N ALA A 147 -8.57 11.75 10.83
CA ALA A 147 -7.73 12.88 11.19
C ALA A 147 -8.51 14.20 11.13
N PRO A 148 -8.38 15.08 12.15
CA PRO A 148 -8.93 16.42 12.09
C PRO A 148 -8.36 17.23 10.92
N ASP A 149 -9.12 18.21 10.44
CA ASP A 149 -8.70 19.09 9.36
C ASP A 149 -7.32 19.72 9.63
N GLY A 150 -6.41 19.59 8.66
CA GLY A 150 -5.05 20.13 8.73
C GLY A 150 -4.05 19.25 9.48
N LYS A 151 -4.49 18.17 10.14
CA LYS A 151 -3.58 17.18 10.73
C LYS A 151 -3.08 16.21 9.68
N ASP A 152 -1.81 15.81 9.80
CA ASP A 152 -1.27 14.76 8.94
C ASP A 152 -1.94 13.41 9.27
N GLN A 153 -2.43 12.72 8.23
CA GLN A 153 -3.15 11.45 8.41
C GLN A 153 -2.26 10.35 9.00
N VAL A 154 -0.98 10.32 8.63
CA VAL A 154 -0.04 9.33 9.15
C VAL A 154 0.31 9.65 10.58
N GLU A 155 0.59 10.91 10.91
CA GLU A 155 0.78 11.31 12.32
C GLU A 155 -0.40 10.89 13.18
N TRP A 156 -1.62 11.21 12.74
CA TRP A 156 -2.83 10.90 13.48
C TRP A 156 -3.02 9.39 13.70
N PHE A 157 -2.78 8.59 12.67
CA PHE A 157 -2.83 7.13 12.79
C PHE A 157 -1.82 6.60 13.81
N LEU A 158 -0.62 7.20 13.85
CA LEU A 158 0.43 6.79 14.78
C LEU A 158 0.08 7.14 16.23
N GLU A 159 -0.51 8.32 16.46
CA GLU A 159 -1.01 8.73 17.77
C GLU A 159 -2.15 7.81 18.26
N GLU A 160 -3.16 7.58 17.40
CA GLU A 160 -4.35 6.80 17.78
C GLU A 160 -4.03 5.31 18.00
N GLY A 161 -2.96 4.79 17.36
CA GLY A 161 -2.56 3.40 17.49
C GLY A 161 -3.48 2.41 16.76
N ILE A 162 -4.48 2.91 16.03
CA ILE A 162 -5.55 2.14 15.41
C ILE A 162 -5.98 2.75 14.07
N GLY A 163 -6.27 1.92 13.07
CA GLY A 163 -6.67 2.43 11.75
C GLY A 163 -7.14 1.37 10.76
N TYR A 164 -7.57 1.81 9.58
CA TYR A 164 -7.92 0.95 8.44
C TYR A 164 -6.70 0.55 7.62
N TRP A 165 -6.88 -0.41 6.72
CA TRP A 165 -5.86 -0.82 5.76
C TRP A 165 -5.21 0.37 5.02
N SER A 166 -5.97 1.43 4.71
CA SER A 166 -5.47 2.64 4.06
C SER A 166 -4.51 3.45 4.94
N ASP A 167 -4.73 3.49 6.25
CA ASP A 167 -3.83 4.16 7.19
C ASP A 167 -2.51 3.41 7.29
N PHE A 168 -2.56 2.09 7.39
CA PHE A 168 -1.37 1.22 7.37
C PHE A 168 -0.58 1.37 6.07
N THR A 169 -1.24 1.37 4.91
CA THR A 169 -0.56 1.53 3.62
C THR A 169 0.03 2.94 3.46
N SER A 170 -0.64 3.97 3.96
CA SER A 170 -0.12 5.35 3.97
C SER A 170 1.11 5.47 4.87
N ALA A 171 1.04 4.96 6.10
CA ALA A 171 2.16 4.94 7.04
C ALA A 171 3.35 4.15 6.48
N PHE A 172 3.10 2.97 5.90
CA PHE A 172 4.13 2.17 5.23
C PHE A 172 4.83 2.98 4.14
N CYS A 173 4.07 3.69 3.30
CA CYS A 173 4.63 4.51 2.24
C CYS A 173 5.50 5.64 2.79
N VAL A 174 5.04 6.37 3.82
CA VAL A 174 5.79 7.47 4.43
C VAL A 174 7.09 6.97 5.09
N PHE A 175 7.04 5.87 5.87
CA PHE A 175 8.26 5.26 6.42
C PHE A 175 9.20 4.76 5.33
N ALA A 176 8.69 4.07 4.31
CA ALA A 176 9.49 3.61 3.19
C ALA A 176 10.26 4.78 2.54
N ARG A 177 9.59 5.91 2.30
CA ARG A 177 10.23 7.14 1.78
C ARG A 177 11.29 7.68 2.72
N ALA A 178 11.00 7.70 4.02
CA ALA A 178 11.94 8.15 5.04
C ALA A 178 13.22 7.30 5.09
N PHE A 179 13.14 6.00 4.79
CA PHE A 179 14.29 5.11 4.66
C PHE A 179 14.86 5.04 3.22
N GLY A 180 14.48 5.97 2.35
CA GLY A 180 15.02 6.10 0.99
C GLY A 180 14.42 5.14 -0.04
N ILE A 181 13.38 4.40 0.32
CA ILE A 181 12.66 3.47 -0.57
C ILE A 181 11.56 4.25 -1.31
N ALA A 182 11.70 4.33 -2.63
CA ALA A 182 10.70 4.97 -3.49
C ALA A 182 9.36 4.21 -3.41
N SER A 183 8.30 4.88 -2.93
CA SER A 183 7.01 4.26 -2.66
C SER A 183 5.82 5.11 -3.11
N ARG A 184 4.70 4.44 -3.40
CA ARG A 184 3.41 5.06 -3.74
C ARG A 184 2.27 4.27 -3.11
N PHE A 185 1.21 4.98 -2.74
CA PHE A 185 -0.10 4.41 -2.42
C PHE A 185 -0.79 3.96 -3.69
#